data_AF-A0A349CT01-F1
#
_entry.id   AF-A0A349CT01-F1
#
_cell.length_a   1.000
_cell.length_b   1.000
_cell.length_c   1.000
_cell.angle_alpha   90.00
_cell.angle_beta   90.00
_cell.angle_gamma   90.00
#
_symmetry.space_group_name_H-M   'P 1'
#
loop_
_entity.id
_entity.type
_entity.pdbx_description
1 polymer ?
#
loop_
_entity_poly.entity_id
_entity_poly.type
_entity_poly.pdbx_seq_one_letter_code
_entity_poly.pdbx_strand_id
1 'polypeptide(L)'
;MKVISYNLRKHRAAGELAHLVEHHGADVLCLQEYDTREIPPTIGGLRLADATQRNRLGLAVYYRENSYRAVDVRSLALKKSLHDMVLKPAEERLLGVRLHDIDDGHEFIVASFHAAPLTALNSLRRHQIR
;
A
#
# COMPACT_ATOMS: atom_id res chain seq x y z
N MET A 1 10.72 -7.36 -12.40
CA MET A 1 9.65 -6.72 -11.61
C MET A 1 9.61 -5.21 -11.84
N LYS A 2 8.46 -4.67 -12.26
CA LYS A 2 8.14 -3.25 -12.33
C LYS A 2 7.13 -2.88 -11.24
N VAL A 3 7.41 -1.83 -10.46
CA VAL A 3 6.55 -1.41 -9.34
C VAL A 3 6.03 0.01 -9.58
N ILE A 4 4.73 0.21 -9.41
CA ILE A 4 4.12 1.53 -9.32
C ILE A 4 3.78 1.80 -7.85
N SER A 5 4.25 2.93 -7.31
CA SER A 5 3.79 3.45 -6.01
C SER A 5 3.06 4.75 -6.25
N TYR A 6 1.79 4.83 -5.84
CA TYR A 6 0.95 5.95 -6.20
C TYR A 6 -0.05 6.37 -5.12
N ASN A 7 0.03 7.65 -4.74
CA ASN A 7 -0.95 8.29 -3.88
C ASN A 7 -2.10 8.83 -4.75
N LEU A 8 -3.31 8.35 -4.49
CA LEU A 8 -4.49 8.67 -5.30
C LEU A 8 -5.12 10.03 -5.04
N ARG A 9 -4.52 10.84 -4.14
CA ARG A 9 -5.06 12.13 -3.70
C ARG A 9 -6.53 11.99 -3.29
N LYS A 10 -6.76 11.30 -2.18
CA LYS A 10 -8.09 10.96 -1.65
C LYS A 10 -8.96 10.25 -2.70
N HIS A 11 -8.43 9.17 -3.27
CA HIS A 11 -9.09 8.30 -4.25
C HIS A 11 -9.39 8.93 -5.63
N ARG A 12 -9.10 10.21 -5.85
CA ARG A 12 -9.45 10.91 -7.11
C ARG A 12 -8.78 10.33 -8.35
N ALA A 13 -7.60 9.75 -8.22
CA ALA A 13 -6.85 9.15 -9.32
C ALA A 13 -7.13 7.64 -9.53
N ALA A 14 -8.17 7.07 -8.90
CA ALA A 14 -8.45 5.64 -9.05
C ALA A 14 -8.79 5.23 -10.50
N GLY A 15 -9.42 6.14 -11.27
CA GLY A 15 -9.88 5.86 -12.63
C GLY A 15 -8.78 5.64 -13.68
N GLU A 16 -7.54 6.08 -13.43
CA GLU A 16 -6.42 5.92 -14.37
C GLU A 16 -5.56 4.68 -14.09
N LEU A 17 -5.82 3.95 -13.00
CA LEU A 17 -4.95 2.88 -12.53
C LEU A 17 -4.81 1.73 -13.52
N ALA A 18 -5.91 1.31 -14.17
CA ALA A 18 -5.85 0.24 -15.16
C ALA A 18 -4.96 0.62 -16.35
N HIS A 19 -5.11 1.85 -16.85
CA HIS A 19 -4.27 2.38 -17.92
C HIS A 19 -2.79 2.46 -17.51
N LEU A 20 -2.49 2.94 -16.30
CA LEU A 20 -1.11 3.01 -15.80
C LEU A 20 -0.47 1.61 -15.69
N VAL A 21 -1.22 0.63 -15.20
CA VAL A 21 -0.76 -0.76 -15.09
C VAL A 21 -0.45 -1.34 -16.47
N GLU A 22 -1.35 -1.18 -17.43
CA GLU A 22 -1.17 -1.69 -18.79
C GLU A 22 -0.03 -0.98 -19.51
N HIS A 23 -0.04 0.34 -19.52
CA HIS A 23 0.93 1.17 -20.23
C HIS A 23 2.37 0.92 -19.77
N HIS A 24 2.58 0.76 -18.46
CA HIS A 24 3.92 0.50 -17.92
C HIS A 24 4.26 -0.99 -17.82
N GLY A 25 3.26 -1.88 -17.99
CA GLY A 25 3.40 -3.31 -17.72
C GLY A 25 3.77 -3.57 -16.26
N ALA A 26 3.10 -2.91 -15.32
CA ALA A 26 3.43 -3.01 -13.90
C ALA A 26 3.18 -4.41 -13.36
N ASP A 27 4.05 -4.89 -12.48
CA ASP A 27 3.93 -6.19 -11.82
C ASP A 27 3.35 -6.06 -10.41
N VAL A 28 3.59 -4.93 -9.77
CA VAL A 28 3.12 -4.61 -8.42
C VAL A 28 2.63 -3.17 -8.36
N LEU A 29 1.51 -2.96 -7.69
CA LEU A 29 0.89 -1.64 -7.51
C LEU A 29 0.66 -1.37 -6.03
N CYS A 30 1.38 -0.39 -5.50
CA CYS A 30 1.28 0.08 -4.12
C CYS A 30 0.50 1.39 -4.08
N LEU A 31 -0.71 1.37 -3.52
CA LEU A 31 -1.61 2.52 -3.51
C LEU A 31 -1.69 3.13 -2.12
N GLN A 32 -1.78 4.46 -2.09
CA GLN A 32 -2.09 5.23 -0.88
C GLN A 32 -3.32 6.12 -1.10
N GLU A 33 -4.03 6.41 -0.02
CA GLU A 33 -5.26 7.21 -0.03
C GLU A 33 -6.39 6.62 -0.89
N TYR A 34 -6.52 5.29 -0.92
CA TYR A 34 -7.63 4.61 -1.60
C TYR A 34 -8.87 4.56 -0.69
N ASP A 35 -10.08 4.84 -1.21
CA ASP A 35 -11.32 4.64 -0.43
C ASP A 35 -11.56 3.15 -0.18
N THR A 36 -11.49 2.72 1.08
CA THR A 36 -11.53 1.31 1.49
C THR A 36 -12.83 0.60 1.14
N ARG A 37 -13.90 1.35 0.85
CA ARG A 37 -15.19 0.81 0.42
C ARG A 37 -15.27 0.54 -1.08
N GLU A 38 -14.32 1.08 -1.85
CA GLU A 38 -14.31 1.05 -3.31
C GLU A 38 -13.13 0.22 -3.85
N ILE A 39 -12.39 -0.50 -2.99
CA ILE A 39 -11.23 -1.30 -3.40
C ILE A 39 -11.70 -2.51 -4.23
N PRO A 40 -11.39 -2.58 -5.53
CA PRO A 40 -11.74 -3.73 -6.34
C PRO A 40 -10.81 -4.92 -6.03
N PRO A 41 -11.25 -6.16 -6.29
CA PRO A 41 -10.38 -7.34 -6.15
C PRO A 41 -9.25 -7.37 -7.20
N THR A 42 -9.41 -6.64 -8.32
CA THR A 42 -8.43 -6.59 -9.42
C THR A 42 -8.34 -5.20 -10.05
N ILE A 43 -7.15 -4.85 -10.57
CA ILE A 43 -6.88 -3.60 -11.32
C ILE A 43 -5.89 -3.91 -12.44
N GLY A 44 -6.26 -3.66 -13.70
CA GLY A 44 -5.35 -3.83 -14.84
C GLY A 44 -4.75 -5.24 -14.95
N GLY A 45 -5.51 -6.27 -14.55
CA GLY A 45 -5.02 -7.66 -14.49
C GLY A 45 -4.16 -8.01 -13.27
N LEU A 46 -3.91 -7.07 -12.36
CA LEU A 46 -3.28 -7.34 -11.07
C LEU A 46 -4.34 -7.73 -10.03
N ARG A 47 -4.00 -8.66 -9.16
CA ARG A 47 -4.84 -9.16 -8.07
C ARG A 47 -4.50 -8.44 -6.76
N LEU A 48 -5.52 -8.10 -5.97
CA LEU A 48 -5.35 -7.55 -4.64
C LEU A 48 -4.66 -8.59 -3.73
N ALA A 49 -3.50 -8.23 -3.16
CA ALA A 49 -2.89 -8.98 -2.08
C ALA A 49 -3.61 -8.70 -0.77
N ASP A 50 -3.71 -7.43 -0.41
CA ASP A 50 -4.43 -6.96 0.78
C ASP A 50 -4.62 -5.44 0.76
N ALA A 51 -5.45 -4.94 1.67
CA ALA A 51 -5.67 -3.53 1.92
C ALA A 51 -5.95 -3.26 3.41
N THR A 52 -5.51 -2.09 3.88
CA THR A 52 -5.85 -1.64 5.24
C THR A 52 -7.33 -1.25 5.29
N GLN A 53 -8.07 -1.63 6.34
CA GLN A 53 -9.53 -1.41 6.40
C GLN A 53 -9.97 -0.49 7.55
N ARG A 54 -9.06 -0.10 8.45
CA ARG A 54 -9.44 0.64 9.67
C ARG A 54 -9.94 2.06 9.43
N ASN A 55 -9.69 2.64 8.27
CA ASN A 55 -10.04 4.01 7.92
C ASN A 55 -10.72 4.08 6.57
N ARG A 56 -11.40 5.21 6.29
CA ARG A 56 -11.97 5.47 4.96
C ARG A 56 -10.91 5.49 3.87
N LEU A 57 -9.75 6.10 4.14
CA LEU A 57 -8.62 6.14 3.21
C LEU A 57 -7.53 5.19 3.71
N GLY A 58 -7.09 4.29 2.84
CA GLY A 58 -6.17 3.22 3.20
C GLY A 58 -5.05 2.99 2.17
N LEU A 59 -4.27 1.97 2.47
CA LEU A 59 -3.28 1.36 1.59
C LEU A 59 -3.88 0.15 0.88
N ALA A 60 -3.42 -0.11 -0.33
CA ALA A 60 -3.67 -1.38 -1.02
C ALA A 60 -2.42 -1.82 -1.78
N VAL A 61 -2.18 -3.13 -1.85
CA VAL A 61 -1.11 -3.72 -2.66
C VAL A 61 -1.73 -4.72 -3.62
N TYR A 62 -1.43 -4.56 -4.92
CA TYR A 62 -1.80 -5.52 -5.97
C TYR A 62 -0.55 -6.12 -6.59
N TYR A 63 -0.65 -7.34 -7.10
CA TYR A 63 0.45 -8.08 -7.72
C TYR A 63 0.01 -8.88 -8.94
N ARG A 64 0.96 -9.22 -9.82
CA ARG A 64 0.75 -10.08 -10.99
C ARG A 64 0.73 -11.55 -10.58
N GLU A 65 -0.45 -12.16 -10.55
CA GLU A 65 -0.64 -13.54 -10.05
C GLU A 65 -0.03 -14.63 -10.93
N ASN A 66 0.25 -14.33 -12.20
CA ASN A 66 0.92 -15.25 -13.12
C ASN A 66 2.44 -15.30 -12.90
N SER A 67 3.02 -14.35 -12.16
CA SER A 67 4.45 -14.27 -11.89
C SER A 67 4.77 -14.45 -10.41
N TYR A 68 3.83 -14.11 -9.52
CA TYR A 68 4.06 -14.10 -8.07
C TYR A 68 2.93 -14.79 -7.31
N ARG A 69 3.28 -15.39 -6.16
CA ARG A 69 2.33 -15.83 -5.13
C ARG A 69 2.48 -15.00 -3.86
N ALA A 70 1.38 -14.50 -3.32
CA ALA A 70 1.37 -13.88 -2.00
C ALA A 70 1.43 -14.97 -0.92
N VAL A 71 2.48 -14.94 -0.10
CA VAL A 71 2.76 -15.95 0.93
C VAL A 71 2.34 -15.48 2.31
N ASP A 72 2.58 -14.22 2.64
CA ASP A 72 2.21 -13.64 3.93
C ASP A 72 1.95 -12.14 3.77
N VAL A 73 1.09 -11.61 4.65
CA VAL A 73 0.74 -10.19 4.68
C VAL A 73 0.79 -9.67 6.11
N ARG A 74 1.35 -8.47 6.28
CA ARG A 74 1.42 -7.76 7.55
C ARG A 74 1.02 -6.32 7.39
N SER A 75 -0.01 -5.90 8.11
CA SER A 75 -0.32 -4.49 8.36
C SER A 75 0.26 -4.06 9.69
N LEU A 76 0.93 -2.91 9.72
CA LEU A 76 1.48 -2.33 10.94
C LEU A 76 0.93 -0.91 11.15
N ALA A 77 0.49 -0.65 12.38
CA ALA A 77 0.26 0.69 12.85
C ALA A 77 1.59 1.33 13.26
N LEU A 78 1.83 2.58 12.88
CA LEU A 78 3.04 3.28 13.28
C LEU A 78 2.96 3.79 14.72
N LYS A 79 4.09 3.75 15.43
CA LYS A 79 4.21 4.30 16.78
C LYS A 79 3.88 5.80 16.80
N LYS A 80 3.13 6.19 17.83
CA LYS A 80 2.47 7.49 18.01
C LYS A 80 3.45 8.65 18.20
N SER A 81 3.03 9.87 17.85
CA SER A 81 3.44 11.07 18.60
C SER A 81 2.50 11.32 19.79
N LEU A 82 2.95 12.06 20.80
CA LEU A 82 2.10 12.47 21.95
C LEU A 82 0.81 13.19 21.52
N HIS A 83 0.83 13.90 20.38
CA HIS A 83 -0.37 14.55 19.83
C HIS A 83 -1.37 13.56 19.20
N ASP A 84 -0.90 12.41 18.70
CA ASP A 84 -1.76 11.37 18.10
C ASP A 84 -2.56 10.59 19.16
N MET A 85 -2.11 10.58 20.42
CA MET A 85 -2.82 9.89 21.52
C MET A 85 -4.16 10.53 21.87
N VAL A 86 -4.34 11.82 21.57
CA VAL A 86 -5.50 12.60 22.02
C VAL A 86 -6.60 12.70 20.94
N LEU A 87 -6.26 12.55 19.65
CA LEU A 87 -7.16 12.97 18.57
C LEU A 87 -7.67 11.89 17.59
N LYS A 88 -7.15 10.65 17.55
CA LYS A 88 -7.76 9.54 16.78
C LYS A 88 -7.08 8.18 17.04
N PRO A 89 -7.78 7.04 16.83
CA PRO A 89 -7.18 5.71 16.93
C PRO A 89 -6.01 5.56 15.94
N ALA A 90 -4.98 4.81 16.33
CA ALA A 90 -3.77 4.61 15.54
C ALA A 90 -4.09 4.01 14.17
N GLU A 91 -3.65 4.69 13.12
CA GLU A 91 -3.91 4.34 11.73
C GLU A 91 -2.88 3.30 11.25
N GLU A 92 -3.35 2.24 10.59
CA GLU A 92 -2.47 1.34 9.83
C GLU A 92 -1.83 2.15 8.69
N ARG A 93 -0.50 2.25 8.72
CA ARG A 93 0.25 3.14 7.83
C ARG A 93 1.39 2.42 7.11
N LEU A 94 1.54 1.12 7.36
CA LEU A 94 2.40 0.23 6.59
C LEU A 94 1.64 -1.04 6.25
N LEU A 95 1.72 -1.47 5.00
CA LEU A 95 1.22 -2.74 4.51
C LEU A 95 2.35 -3.46 3.77
N GLY A 96 2.81 -4.58 4.31
CA GLY A 96 3.85 -5.42 3.74
C GLY A 96 3.27 -6.73 3.21
N VAL A 97 3.65 -7.11 1.99
CA VAL A 97 3.28 -8.36 1.33
C VAL A 97 4.56 -9.11 1.00
N ARG A 98 4.67 -10.34 1.48
CA ARG A 98 5.71 -11.28 1.07
C ARG A 98 5.26 -11.98 -0.20
N LEU A 99 6.01 -11.80 -1.27
CA LEU A 99 5.78 -12.41 -2.57
C LEU A 99 6.85 -13.47 -2.84
N HIS A 100 6.43 -14.59 -3.40
CA HIS A 100 7.28 -15.63 -3.95
C HIS A 100 7.26 -15.54 -5.48
N ASP A 101 8.43 -15.37 -6.10
CA ASP A 101 8.61 -15.42 -7.55
C ASP A 101 8.47 -16.86 -8.04
N ILE A 102 7.51 -17.11 -8.92
CA ILE A 102 7.20 -18.45 -9.42
C ILE A 102 8.28 -18.96 -10.38
N ASP A 103 8.91 -18.06 -11.12
CA ASP A 103 9.88 -18.40 -12.16
C ASP A 103 11.28 -18.57 -11.56
N ASP A 104 11.70 -17.64 -10.70
CA ASP A 104 13.05 -17.61 -10.14
C ASP A 104 13.16 -18.27 -8.75
N GLY A 105 12.03 -18.65 -8.13
CA GLY A 105 11.98 -19.41 -6.88
C GLY A 105 12.50 -18.68 -5.63
N HIS A 106 12.59 -17.34 -5.67
CA HIS A 106 13.02 -16.53 -4.53
C HIS A 106 11.86 -15.74 -3.92
N GLU A 107 12.00 -15.38 -2.65
CA GLU A 107 11.03 -14.54 -1.94
C GLU A 107 11.54 -13.11 -1.78
N PHE A 108 10.62 -12.15 -1.79
CA PHE A 108 10.88 -10.76 -1.48
C PHE A 108 9.67 -10.12 -0.80
N ILE A 109 9.87 -8.94 -0.20
CA ILE A 109 8.81 -8.20 0.48
C ILE A 109 8.60 -6.88 -0.25
N VAL A 110 7.33 -6.58 -0.57
CA VAL A 110 6.91 -5.25 -1.00
C VAL A 110 6.13 -4.60 0.13
N ALA A 111 6.53 -3.39 0.52
CA ALA A 111 5.82 -2.62 1.54
C ALA A 111 5.36 -1.26 0.98
N SER A 112 4.08 -0.94 1.20
CA SER A 112 3.53 0.40 1.00
C SER A 112 3.47 1.11 2.35
N PHE A 113 3.97 2.33 2.41
CA PHE A 113 4.03 3.13 3.62
C PHE A 113 3.49 4.53 3.37
N HIS A 114 2.61 5.00 4.25
CA HIS A 114 2.03 6.34 4.19
C HIS A 114 2.19 7.05 5.54
N ALA A 115 3.25 7.86 5.64
CA ALA A 115 3.63 8.55 6.86
C ALA A 115 2.59 9.57 7.34
N ALA A 116 2.76 10.08 8.56
CA ALA A 116 1.94 11.18 9.06
C ALA A 116 2.02 12.42 8.14
N PRO A 117 0.90 13.16 7.95
CA PRO A 117 0.85 14.35 7.10
C PRO A 117 1.84 15.44 7.55
N LEU A 118 2.19 16.34 6.63
CA LEU A 118 3.21 17.41 6.76
C LEU A 118 3.10 18.31 8.01
N THR A 119 1.94 18.34 8.66
CA THR A 119 1.72 19.04 9.94
C THR A 119 2.41 18.34 11.12
N ALA A 120 2.89 17.10 10.95
CA ALA A 120 3.71 16.39 11.91
C ALA A 120 5.18 16.82 11.82
N LEU A 121 5.79 17.05 12.98
CA LEU A 121 7.20 17.41 13.12
C LEU A 121 8.11 16.43 12.34
N ASN A 122 9.14 16.95 11.68
CA ASN A 122 10.15 16.13 10.97
C ASN A 122 10.78 15.06 11.87
N SER A 123 10.87 15.31 13.18
CA SER A 123 11.34 14.34 14.17
C SER A 123 10.45 13.08 14.25
N LEU A 124 9.12 13.25 14.16
CA LEU A 124 8.18 12.13 14.17
C LEU A 124 8.33 11.27 12.92
N ARG A 125 8.44 11.89 11.74
CA ARG A 125 8.65 11.18 10.46
C ARG A 125 9.92 10.34 10.49
N ARG A 126 11.03 10.87 11.03
CA ARG A 126 12.27 10.08 11.21
C ARG A 126 12.11 8.91 12.18
N HIS A 127 11.30 9.06 13.23
CA HIS A 127 11.02 7.97 14.16
C HIS A 127 10.15 6.87 13.54
N GLN A 128 9.30 7.20 12.57
CA GLN A 128 8.46 6.23 11.86
C GLN A 128 9.25 5.40 10.82
N ILE A 129 10.42 5.88 10.39
CA ILE A 129 11.30 5.21 9.44
C ILE A 129 12.36 4.36 10.16
N ARG A 130 12.67 4.68 11.42
CA ARG A 130 13.64 3.95 12.26
C ARG A 130 13.03 2.69 12.84
#